data_AF-D6X7Q6-F1
#
_entry.id   AF-D6X7Q6-F1
#
_cell.length_a   1.000
_cell.length_b   1.000
_cell.length_c   1.000
_cell.angle_alpha   90.00
_cell.angle_beta   90.00
_cell.angle_gamma   90.00
#
_symmetry.space_group_name_H-M   'P 1'
#
loop_
_entity.id
_entity.type
_entity.pdbx_description
1 polymer ?
#
loop_
_entity_poly.entity_id
_entity_poly.type
_entity_poly.pdbx_seq_one_letter_code
_entity_poly.pdbx_strand_id
1 'polypeptide(L)'
;VFDVFAEDGSLWIVSERVAARPLAALLAEKPLTPYRAAEIASDVLTALRVLHAHGWTHRNITVRTVLVCEDGRVVLTGLASGAAEEALCGY
;
A
#
# COMPACT_ATOMS: atom_id res chain seq x y z
N VAL A 1 10.89 -4.02 -2.44
CA VAL A 1 10.76 -5.47 -2.14
C VAL A 1 12.15 -6.05 -2.22
N PHE A 2 12.57 -6.77 -1.19
CA PHE A 2 13.90 -7.37 -1.14
C PHE A 2 13.90 -8.77 -1.74
N ASP A 3 12.86 -9.57 -1.47
CA ASP A 3 12.74 -10.93 -1.99
C ASP A 3 11.28 -11.39 -2.07
N VAL A 4 10.98 -12.35 -2.95
CA VAL A 4 9.68 -13.01 -3.11
C VAL A 4 9.90 -14.48 -3.43
N PHE A 5 9.39 -15.38 -2.60
CA PHE A 5 9.57 -16.83 -2.79
C PHE A 5 8.34 -17.62 -2.34
N ALA A 6 8.20 -18.84 -2.86
CA ALA A 6 7.13 -19.76 -2.48
C ALA A 6 7.71 -20.91 -1.64
N GLU A 7 7.12 -21.17 -0.48
CA GLU A 7 7.54 -22.23 0.44
C GLU A 7 6.31 -22.76 1.20
N ASP A 8 6.20 -24.07 1.36
CA ASP A 8 5.10 -24.76 2.05
C ASP A 8 3.70 -24.33 1.57
N GLY A 9 3.55 -24.14 0.25
CA GLY A 9 2.28 -23.74 -0.36
C GLY A 9 1.87 -22.28 -0.11
N SER A 10 2.77 -21.47 0.46
CA SER A 10 2.56 -20.05 0.75
C SER A 10 3.51 -19.17 -0.06
N LEU A 11 3.03 -17.99 -0.46
CA LEU A 11 3.87 -16.95 -1.05
C LEU A 11 4.38 -16.01 0.04
N TRP A 12 5.70 -15.88 0.13
CA TRP A 12 6.39 -15.01 1.07
C TRP A 12 6.93 -13.78 0.35
N ILE A 13 6.68 -12.59 0.90
CA ILE A 13 7.15 -11.31 0.35
C ILE A 13 7.96 -10.60 1.44
N VAL A 14 9.26 -10.45 1.22
CA VAL A 14 10.17 -9.73 2.11
C VAL A 14 10.30 -8.30 1.62
N SER A 15 9.97 -7.33 2.46
CA SER A 15 9.99 -5.91 2.11
C SER A 15 10.52 -5.05 3.24
N GLU A 16 10.79 -3.78 2.93
CA GLU A 16 11.26 -2.81 3.92
C GLU A 16 10.25 -2.66 5.05
N ARG A 17 10.75 -2.70 6.30
CA ARG A 17 9.95 -2.37 7.47
C ARG A 17 9.84 -0.86 7.57
N VAL A 18 8.73 -0.31 7.10
CA VAL A 18 8.43 1.12 7.20
C VAL A 18 7.98 1.45 8.62
N ALA A 19 8.63 2.43 9.26
CA ALA A 19 8.19 3.00 10.54
C ALA A 19 6.94 3.89 10.30
N ALA A 20 5.78 3.25 10.21
CA ALA A 20 4.52 3.89 9.89
C ALA A 20 3.32 3.12 10.47
N ARG A 21 2.17 3.77 10.53
CA ARG A 21 0.90 3.16 10.94
C ARG A 21 -0.02 2.98 9.72
N PRO A 22 -0.73 1.85 9.58
CA PRO A 22 -1.75 1.71 8.55
C PRO A 22 -2.88 2.72 8.73
N LEU A 23 -3.39 3.27 7.63
CA LEU A 23 -4.52 4.19 7.64
C LEU A 23 -5.76 3.59 8.34
N ALA A 24 -5.95 2.28 8.23
CA ALA A 24 -6.99 1.55 8.95
C ALA A 24 -6.94 1.76 10.47
N ALA A 25 -5.73 1.78 11.06
CA ALA A 25 -5.55 2.00 12.49
C ALA A 25 -5.84 3.45 12.89
N LEU A 26 -5.52 4.42 12.03
CA LEU A 26 -5.87 5.82 12.26
C LEU A 26 -7.38 6.05 12.18
N LEU A 27 -8.04 5.44 11.20
CA LEU A 27 -9.49 5.54 11.00
C LEU A 27 -10.29 4.85 12.11
N ALA A 28 -9.74 3.81 12.72
CA ALA A 28 -10.34 3.14 13.87
C ALA A 28 -10.34 4.03 15.13
N GLU A 29 -9.36 4.93 15.27
CA GLU A 29 -9.30 5.88 16.39
C GLU A 29 -10.28 7.03 16.22
N LYS A 30 -10.33 7.62 15.01
CA LYS A 30 -11.26 8.71 14.68
C LYS A 30 -11.38 8.91 13.16
N PRO A 31 -12.49 9.50 12.70
CA PRO A 31 -12.59 9.99 11.32
C PRO A 31 -11.51 11.03 11.01
N LEU A 32 -11.02 11.01 9.77
CA LEU A 32 -10.14 12.07 9.27
C LEU A 32 -10.92 13.36 9.04
N THR A 33 -10.24 14.49 9.19
CA THR A 33 -10.75 15.74 8.64
C THR A 33 -10.72 15.69 7.11
N PRO A 34 -11.60 16.43 6.41
CA PRO A 34 -11.56 16.50 4.94
C PRO A 34 -10.20 16.92 4.40
N TYR A 35 -9.54 17.87 5.08
CA TYR A 35 -8.20 18.34 4.72
C TYR A 35 -7.17 17.21 4.81
N ARG A 36 -7.14 16.46 5.92
CA ARG A 36 -6.18 15.35 6.07
C ARG A 36 -6.43 14.21 5.10
N ALA A 37 -7.70 13.93 4.78
CA ALA A 37 -8.06 12.96 3.77
C ALA A 37 -7.55 13.38 2.37
N ALA A 38 -7.65 14.67 2.03
CA ALA A 38 -7.13 15.21 0.77
C ALA A 38 -5.60 15.13 0.68
N GLU A 39 -4.88 15.44 1.77
CA GLU A 39 -3.42 15.29 1.82
C GLU A 39 -3.00 13.84 1.56
N ILE A 40 -3.61 12.89 2.26
CA ILE A 40 -3.31 11.46 2.09
C ILE A 40 -3.63 11.01 0.66
N ALA A 41 -4.77 11.42 0.10
CA ALA A 41 -5.14 11.10 -1.27
C ALA A 41 -4.15 11.69 -2.29
N SER A 42 -3.63 12.90 -2.04
CA SER A 42 -2.63 13.55 -2.90
C SER A 42 -1.34 12.74 -2.97
N ASP A 43 -0.84 12.26 -1.83
CA ASP A 43 0.37 11.43 -1.79
C ASP A 43 0.14 10.07 -2.46
N VAL A 44 -1.03 9.44 -2.23
CA VAL A 44 -1.40 8.18 -2.91
C VAL A 44 -1.42 8.38 -4.42
N LEU A 45 -2.07 9.43 -4.92
CA LEU A 45 -2.12 9.74 -6.35
C LEU A 45 -0.73 10.04 -6.93
N THR A 46 0.16 10.63 -6.14
CA THR A 46 1.56 10.85 -6.54
C THR A 46 2.28 9.52 -6.74
N ALA A 47 2.14 8.57 -5.80
CA ALA A 47 2.71 7.23 -5.93
C ALA A 47 2.12 6.47 -7.15
N LEU A 48 0.80 6.53 -7.35
CA LEU A 48 0.14 5.88 -8.49
C LEU A 48 0.56 6.48 -9.83
N ARG A 49 0.77 7.79 -9.90
CA ARG A 49 1.28 8.43 -11.14
C ARG A 49 2.63 7.86 -11.54
N VAL A 50 3.54 7.67 -10.58
CA VAL A 50 4.85 7.05 -10.83
C VAL A 50 4.67 5.60 -11.30
N LEU A 51 3.82 4.83 -10.62
CA LEU A 51 3.56 3.44 -10.96
C LEU A 51 2.99 3.29 -12.39
N HIS A 52 1.98 4.09 -12.71
CA HIS A 52 1.29 4.07 -14.00
C HIS A 52 2.20 4.54 -15.14
N ALA A 53 3.13 5.45 -14.89
CA ALA A 53 4.14 5.85 -15.88
C ALA A 53 5.05 4.68 -16.30
N HIS A 54 5.16 3.64 -15.47
CA HIS A 54 5.88 2.39 -15.78
C HIS A 54 4.95 1.28 -16.31
N GLY A 55 3.68 1.60 -16.59
CA GLY A 55 2.69 0.65 -17.11
C GLY A 55 2.17 -0.35 -16.06
N TRP A 56 2.44 -0.12 -14.78
CA TRP A 56 2.03 -1.00 -13.68
C TRP A 56 0.78 -0.45 -13.00
N THR A 57 -0.09 -1.35 -12.53
CA THR A 57 -1.28 -1.00 -11.74
C THR A 57 -1.13 -1.55 -10.33
N HIS A 58 -1.47 -0.78 -9.31
CA HIS A 58 -1.24 -1.21 -7.91
C HIS A 58 -2.17 -2.35 -7.49
N ARG A 59 -3.43 -2.26 -7.92
CA ARG A 59 -4.55 -3.22 -7.70
C ARG A 59 -4.93 -3.58 -6.27
N ASN A 60 -4.09 -3.33 -5.28
CA ASN A 60 -4.39 -3.58 -3.86
C ASN A 60 -4.36 -2.28 -3.04
N ILE A 61 -5.16 -1.30 -3.44
CA ILE A 61 -5.27 -0.02 -2.71
C ILE A 61 -6.40 -0.14 -1.70
N THR A 62 -6.04 -0.16 -0.42
CA THR A 62 -6.97 -0.26 0.71
C THR A 62 -6.45 0.58 1.88
N VAL A 63 -7.30 0.81 2.89
CA VAL A 63 -6.86 1.46 4.14
C VAL A 63 -5.77 0.67 4.89
N ARG A 64 -5.55 -0.61 4.55
CA ARG A 64 -4.49 -1.44 5.14
C ARG A 64 -3.15 -1.29 4.40
N THR A 65 -3.18 -0.97 3.12
CA THR A 65 -1.99 -0.84 2.26
C THR A 65 -1.50 0.61 2.12
N VAL A 66 -2.26 1.56 2.64
CA VAL A 66 -1.83 2.96 2.83
C VAL A 66 -1.21 3.11 4.21
N LEU A 67 0.09 3.37 4.28
CA LEU A 67 0.82 3.62 5.51
C LEU A 67 1.07 5.11 5.70
N VAL A 68 0.91 5.60 6.93
CA VAL A 68 1.16 6.99 7.32
C VAL A 68 2.34 7.02 8.28
N CYS A 69 3.43 7.65 7.85
CA CYS A 69 4.64 7.87 8.65
C CYS A 69 4.39 8.90 9.76
N GLU A 70 5.24 8.90 10.79
CA GLU A 70 5.14 9.85 11.92
C GLU A 70 5.28 11.31 11.47
N ASP A 71 6.07 11.56 10.42
CA ASP A 71 6.24 12.87 9.79
C ASP A 71 5.08 13.27 8.87
N GLY A 72 4.05 12.44 8.78
CA GLY A 72 2.84 12.68 8.00
C GLY A 72 2.92 12.27 6.54
N ARG A 73 4.06 11.80 6.02
CA ARG A 73 4.18 11.26 4.66
C ARG A 73 3.38 9.97 4.51
N VAL A 74 2.86 9.74 3.29
CA VAL A 74 2.19 8.49 2.95
C VAL A 74 3.08 7.58 2.12
N VAL A 75 3.10 6.30 2.48
CA VAL A 75 3.75 5.23 1.73
C VAL A 75 2.70 4.22 1.30
N LEU A 76 2.67 3.91 0.00
CA LEU A 76 1.81 2.87 -0.55
C LEU A 76 2.58 1.53 -0.56
N THR A 77 2.06 0.53 0.14
CA THR A 77 2.62 -0.83 0.19
C THR A 77 1.68 -1.85 -0.44
N GLY A 78 2.07 -3.12 -0.49
CA GLY A 78 1.19 -4.19 -0.95
C GLY A 78 1.12 -4.36 -2.47
N LEU A 79 1.94 -3.65 -3.24
CA LEU A 79 2.06 -3.82 -4.69
C LEU A 79 2.33 -5.28 -5.09
N ALA A 80 3.33 -5.91 -4.46
CA ALA A 80 3.66 -7.31 -4.73
C ALA A 80 2.54 -8.27 -4.32
N SER A 81 1.87 -8.00 -3.19
CA SER A 81 0.71 -8.78 -2.75
C SER A 81 -0.47 -8.64 -3.71
N GLY A 82 -0.71 -7.44 -4.23
CA GLY A 82 -1.74 -7.21 -5.26
C GLY A 82 -1.45 -7.93 -6.57
N ALA A 83 -0.20 -7.91 -7.02
CA ALA A 83 0.21 -8.68 -8.20
C ALA A 83 0.05 -10.20 -7.98
N ALA A 84 0.35 -10.68 -6.78
CA ALA A 84 0.15 -12.09 -6.41
C ALA A 84 -1.34 -12.49 -6.35
N GLU A 85 -2.19 -11.66 -5.74
CA GLU A 85 -3.64 -11.88 -5.71
C GLU A 85 -4.22 -11.95 -7.14
N GLU A 86 -3.79 -11.08 -8.05
CA GLU A 86 -4.21 -11.14 -9.46
C GLU A 86 -3.78 -12.47 -10.11
N ALA A 87 -2.51 -12.86 -9.96
CA ALA A 87 -1.99 -14.08 -10.55
C ALA A 87 -2.63 -15.36 -9.99
N LEU A 88 -3.02 -15.36 -8.71
CA LEU A 88 -3.57 -16.52 -8.01
C LEU A 88 -5.10 -16.60 -8.08
N CYS A 89 -5.80 -15.45 -8.06
CA CYS A 89 -7.26 -15.40 -8.02
C CYS A 89 -7.91 -15.10 -9.38
N GLY A 90 -7.13 -14.69 -10.39
CA GLY A 90 -7.57 -14.59 -11.79
C GLY A 90 -8.72 -13.61 -12.03
N TYR A 91 -8.47 -12.31 -11.84
CA TYR A 91 -9.38 -11.24 -12.28
C TYR A 91 -9.01 -10.68 -13.64
#